data_AF-A0A668AM31-F1
#
_entry.id   AF-A0A668AM31-F1
#
_cell.length_a   1.000
_cell.length_b   1.000
_cell.length_c   1.000
_cell.angle_alpha   90.00
_cell.angle_beta   90.00
_cell.angle_gamma   90.00
#
_symmetry.space_group_name_H-M   'P 1'
#
loop_
_entity.id
_entity.type
_entity.pdbx_description
1 polymer ?
#
loop_
_entity_poly.entity_id
_entity_poly.type
_entity_poly.pdbx_seq_one_letter_code
_entity_poly.pdbx_strand_id
1 'polypeptide(L)'
;KKVQIGVRAPWKGIFGKAAILKVLIVYPWTQRHFGTFGEFPNDDTIIGNAKVIAHGKVVLRSLDKAVKNMDNIMGVYTSLSRYHCEVLRVDPENFRLLADCIIVSIGSKNSSDLTPHVQATWHKFLSAVVEAMGSQYSNRA
;
A
#
# COMPACT_ATOMS: atom_id res chain seq x y z
N LYS A 1 12.20 -4.75 17.88
CA LYS A 1 12.78 -3.41 18.16
C LYS A 1 13.55 -2.80 16.96
N LYS A 2 14.53 -3.47 16.33
CA LYS A 2 15.26 -2.91 15.14
C LYS A 2 14.38 -2.66 13.90
N VAL A 3 13.48 -3.59 13.56
CA VAL A 3 12.51 -3.43 12.43
C VAL A 3 11.64 -2.19 12.61
N GLN A 4 11.15 -1.96 13.84
CA GLN A 4 10.34 -0.78 14.18
C GLN A 4 11.08 0.54 13.94
N ILE A 5 12.39 0.58 14.22
CA ILE A 5 13.21 1.78 14.06
C ILE A 5 13.50 2.03 12.57
N GLY A 6 13.82 0.98 11.80
CA GLY A 6 14.05 1.09 10.35
C GLY A 6 12.81 1.53 9.56
N VAL A 7 11.61 1.14 10.01
CA VAL A 7 10.34 1.53 9.38
C VAL A 7 9.81 2.88 9.92
N ARG A 8 10.11 3.26 11.17
CA ARG A 8 9.62 4.53 11.78
C ARG A 8 10.47 5.77 11.49
N ALA A 9 11.78 5.67 11.27
CA ALA A 9 12.68 6.82 11.45
C ALA A 9 12.63 7.93 10.37
N PRO A 10 12.42 7.70 9.05
CA PRO A 10 12.36 8.78 8.05
C PRO A 10 11.02 9.11 7.34
N TRP A 11 9.99 8.25 7.36
CA TRP A 11 9.02 8.20 6.23
C TRP A 11 7.68 8.93 6.42
N LYS A 12 7.65 10.08 7.12
CA LYS A 12 6.40 10.84 7.37
C LYS A 12 5.68 11.23 6.06
N GLY A 13 4.57 10.56 5.74
CA GLY A 13 3.45 11.08 4.93
C GLY A 13 3.60 11.18 3.40
N ILE A 14 4.81 11.18 2.84
CA ILE A 14 5.03 11.58 1.42
C ILE A 14 4.82 10.43 0.42
N PHE A 15 5.10 9.18 0.81
CA PHE A 15 5.14 8.04 -0.13
C PHE A 15 3.77 7.48 -0.49
N GLY A 16 2.75 7.69 0.34
CA GLY A 16 1.39 7.19 0.11
C GLY A 16 0.74 7.77 -1.13
N LYS A 17 0.87 9.10 -1.30
CA LYS A 17 0.45 9.77 -2.54
C LYS A 17 1.23 9.21 -3.73
N ALA A 18 2.55 9.12 -3.61
CA ALA A 18 3.39 8.66 -4.71
C ALA A 18 3.10 7.19 -5.11
N ALA A 19 2.78 6.33 -4.13
CA ALA A 19 2.51 4.92 -4.36
C ALA A 19 1.13 4.68 -5.01
N ILE A 20 0.08 5.36 -4.53
CA ILE A 20 -1.26 5.21 -5.12
C ILE A 20 -1.31 5.77 -6.55
N LEU A 21 -0.56 6.84 -6.82
CA LEU A 21 -0.43 7.36 -8.20
C LEU A 21 0.28 6.35 -9.10
N LYS A 22 1.41 5.78 -8.64
CA LYS A 22 2.15 4.77 -9.41
C LYS A 22 1.32 3.53 -9.70
N VAL A 23 0.57 3.01 -8.73
CA VAL A 23 -0.22 1.78 -8.96
C VAL A 23 -1.31 2.02 -10.01
N LEU A 24 -1.95 3.19 -10.01
CA LEU A 24 -3.00 3.53 -10.97
C LEU A 24 -2.46 3.80 -12.39
N ILE A 25 -1.26 4.36 -12.49
CA ILE A 25 -0.62 4.68 -13.79
C ILE A 25 0.07 3.44 -14.38
N VAL A 26 0.89 2.75 -13.59
CA VAL A 26 1.71 1.61 -14.06
C VAL A 26 0.85 0.35 -14.25
N TYR A 27 -0.21 0.20 -13.46
CA TYR A 27 -1.12 -0.94 -13.50
C TYR A 27 -2.57 -0.47 -13.72
N PRO A 28 -2.91 -0.01 -14.94
CA PRO A 28 -4.17 0.70 -15.21
C PRO A 28 -5.42 -0.13 -14.94
N TRP A 29 -5.34 -1.46 -14.97
CA TRP A 29 -6.46 -2.33 -14.58
C TRP A 29 -6.90 -2.12 -13.12
N THR A 30 -6.02 -1.62 -12.25
CA THR A 30 -6.36 -1.33 -10.85
C THR A 30 -7.35 -0.17 -10.71
N GLN A 31 -7.45 0.70 -11.73
CA GLN A 31 -8.37 1.83 -11.77
C GLN A 31 -9.84 1.40 -11.68
N ARG A 32 -10.18 0.16 -12.07
CA ARG A 32 -11.55 -0.39 -11.98
C ARG A 32 -12.16 -0.32 -10.57
N HIS A 33 -11.32 -0.28 -9.52
CA HIS A 33 -11.77 -0.20 -8.13
C HIS A 33 -12.09 1.23 -7.67
N PHE A 34 -11.86 2.23 -8.52
CA PHE A 34 -11.93 3.65 -8.20
C PHE A 34 -13.02 4.39 -8.99
N GLY A 35 -14.05 3.72 -9.52
CA GLY A 35 -15.11 4.37 -10.31
C GLY A 35 -15.81 5.54 -9.60
N THR A 36 -15.92 5.51 -8.27
CA THR A 36 -16.49 6.63 -7.49
C THR A 36 -15.57 7.85 -7.39
N PHE A 37 -14.34 7.75 -7.90
CA PHE A 37 -13.35 8.82 -7.90
C PHE A 37 -13.41 9.68 -9.17
N GLY A 38 -14.28 9.32 -10.11
CA GLY A 38 -14.37 9.92 -11.43
C GLY A 38 -13.61 9.08 -12.47
N GLU A 39 -13.60 9.57 -13.70
CA GLU A 39 -12.91 8.93 -14.81
C GLU A 39 -11.43 9.32 -14.85
N PHE A 40 -10.61 8.43 -15.41
CA PHE A 40 -9.17 8.61 -15.56
C PHE A 40 -8.76 8.49 -17.04
N PRO A 41 -9.15 9.43 -17.92
CA PRO A 41 -8.82 9.35 -19.34
C PRO A 41 -7.32 9.49 -19.66
N ASN A 42 -6.51 10.02 -18.72
CA ASN A 42 -5.06 10.16 -18.85
C ASN A 42 -4.38 10.34 -17.48
N ASP A 43 -3.04 10.29 -17.45
CA ASP A 43 -2.25 10.38 -16.22
C ASP A 43 -2.47 11.68 -15.43
N ASP A 44 -2.65 12.82 -16.12
CA ASP A 44 -2.86 14.12 -15.47
C ASP A 44 -4.14 14.13 -14.63
N THR A 45 -5.20 13.47 -15.13
CA THR A 45 -6.44 13.32 -14.35
C THR A 45 -6.26 12.48 -13.09
N ILE A 46 -5.38 11.46 -13.11
CA ILE A 46 -5.05 10.65 -11.93
C ILE A 46 -4.23 11.49 -10.93
N ILE A 47 -3.21 12.19 -11.42
CA ILE A 47 -2.28 13.00 -10.62
C ILE A 47 -3.01 14.16 -9.91
N GLY A 48 -3.94 14.80 -10.61
CA GLY A 48 -4.76 15.91 -10.10
C GLY A 48 -5.95 15.49 -9.22
N ASN A 49 -6.28 14.21 -9.14
CA ASN A 49 -7.51 13.76 -8.46
C ASN A 49 -7.40 13.84 -6.93
N ALA A 50 -8.20 14.71 -6.31
CA ALA A 50 -8.23 14.91 -4.88
C ALA A 50 -8.63 13.64 -4.08
N LYS A 51 -9.52 12.80 -4.62
CA LYS A 51 -9.95 11.54 -3.98
C LYS A 51 -8.83 10.51 -4.01
N VAL A 52 -8.09 10.39 -5.13
CA VAL A 52 -6.89 9.54 -5.23
C VAL A 52 -5.85 9.95 -4.18
N ILE A 53 -5.56 11.25 -4.08
CA ILE A 53 -4.61 11.79 -3.10
C ILE A 53 -5.07 11.51 -1.66
N ALA A 54 -6.37 11.69 -1.38
CA ALA A 54 -6.95 11.40 -0.07
C ALA A 54 -6.86 9.90 0.27
N HIS A 55 -7.09 9.02 -0.70
CA HIS A 55 -7.00 7.58 -0.51
C HIS A 55 -5.56 7.12 -0.24
N GLY A 56 -4.56 7.73 -0.88
CA GLY A 56 -3.15 7.50 -0.53
C GLY A 56 -2.83 7.76 0.96
N LYS A 57 -3.50 8.73 1.59
CA LYS A 57 -3.39 8.97 3.05
C LYS A 57 -4.09 7.89 3.88
N VAL A 58 -5.18 7.31 3.39
CA VAL A 58 -5.86 6.17 4.04
C VAL A 58 -4.95 4.95 4.07
N VAL A 59 -4.31 4.63 2.94
CA VAL A 59 -3.33 3.53 2.83
C VAL A 59 -2.18 3.72 3.83
N LEU A 60 -1.58 4.91 3.91
CA LEU A 60 -0.49 5.15 4.87
C LEU A 60 -0.92 5.02 6.33
N ARG A 61 -2.10 5.52 6.69
CA ARG A 61 -2.62 5.37 8.06
C ARG A 61 -2.82 3.89 8.41
N SER A 62 -3.25 3.10 7.42
CA SER A 62 -3.35 1.65 7.57
C SER A 62 -1.97 1.01 7.83
N LEU A 63 -0.93 1.38 7.08
CA LEU A 63 0.43 0.89 7.32
C LEU A 63 0.99 1.33 8.68
N ASP A 64 0.71 2.54 9.14
CA ASP A 64 1.08 2.99 10.49
C ASP A 64 0.45 2.11 11.59
N LYS A 65 -0.79 1.64 11.38
CA LYS A 65 -1.43 0.65 12.26
C LYS A 65 -0.62 -0.65 12.31
N ALA A 66 -0.13 -1.14 11.17
CA ALA A 66 0.71 -2.34 11.12
C ALA A 66 2.06 -2.15 11.81
N VAL A 67 2.72 -1.00 11.61
CA VAL A 67 3.99 -0.67 12.30
C VAL A 67 3.82 -0.62 13.83
N LYS A 68 2.64 -0.20 14.30
CA LYS A 68 2.31 -0.19 15.73
C LYS A 68 1.98 -1.57 16.30
N ASN A 69 1.71 -2.57 15.45
CA ASN A 69 1.28 -3.91 15.84
C ASN A 69 2.05 -4.99 15.06
N MET A 70 3.38 -4.88 14.97
CA MET A 70 4.19 -5.78 14.12
C MET A 70 4.15 -7.25 14.53
N ASP A 71 3.85 -7.52 15.79
CA ASP A 71 3.65 -8.85 16.37
C ASP A 71 2.26 -9.44 16.07
N ASN A 72 1.31 -8.61 15.64
CA ASN A 72 -0.07 -9.01 15.33
C ASN A 72 -0.62 -8.34 14.06
N ILE A 73 0.19 -8.26 13.00
CA ILE A 73 -0.22 -7.68 11.71
C ILE A 73 -1.44 -8.44 11.16
N MET A 74 -1.44 -9.77 11.26
CA MET A 74 -2.52 -10.65 10.80
C MET A 74 -3.87 -10.29 11.43
N GLY A 75 -3.96 -10.25 12.76
CA GLY A 75 -5.21 -9.94 13.47
C GLY A 75 -5.69 -8.51 13.24
N VAL A 76 -4.76 -7.57 13.09
CA VAL A 76 -5.05 -6.14 12.84
C VAL A 76 -5.71 -5.89 11.49
N TYR A 77 -5.41 -6.74 10.50
CA TYR A 77 -5.90 -6.62 9.12
C TYR A 77 -7.07 -7.53 8.78
N THR A 78 -7.47 -8.48 9.64
CA THR A 78 -8.54 -9.44 9.35
C THR A 78 -9.82 -8.78 8.82
N SER A 79 -10.32 -7.73 9.49
CA SER A 79 -11.53 -7.03 9.05
C SER A 79 -11.34 -6.29 7.71
N LEU A 80 -10.15 -5.72 7.49
CA LEU A 80 -9.85 -4.97 6.26
C LEU A 80 -9.66 -5.93 5.07
N SER A 81 -9.01 -7.07 5.29
CA SER A 81 -8.87 -8.15 4.32
C SER A 81 -10.25 -8.66 3.88
N ARG A 82 -11.15 -8.93 4.83
CA ARG A 82 -12.54 -9.33 4.53
C ARG A 82 -13.26 -8.29 3.69
N TYR A 83 -13.15 -7.01 4.06
CA TYR A 83 -13.77 -5.93 3.30
C TYR A 83 -13.24 -5.83 1.86
N HIS A 84 -11.92 -5.98 1.66
CA HIS A 84 -11.34 -5.98 0.31
C HIS A 84 -11.75 -7.20 -0.50
N CYS A 85 -11.93 -8.34 0.16
CA CYS A 85 -12.36 -9.60 -0.41
C CYS A 85 -13.85 -9.53 -0.85
N GLU A 86 -14.75 -9.33 0.10
CA GLU A 86 -16.20 -9.52 -0.06
C GLU A 86 -16.88 -8.29 -0.67
N VAL A 87 -16.46 -7.09 -0.27
CA VAL A 87 -17.13 -5.83 -0.65
C VAL A 87 -16.45 -5.19 -1.86
N LEU A 88 -15.15 -4.92 -1.75
CA LEU A 88 -14.42 -4.23 -2.84
C LEU A 88 -14.02 -5.16 -3.98
N ARG A 89 -14.03 -6.48 -3.73
CA ARG A 89 -13.64 -7.54 -4.68
C ARG A 89 -12.31 -7.25 -5.38
N VAL A 90 -11.35 -6.74 -4.61
CA VAL A 90 -9.99 -6.45 -5.07
C VAL A 90 -9.25 -7.76 -5.27
N ASP A 91 -8.58 -7.96 -6.40
CA ASP A 91 -7.70 -9.11 -6.62
C ASP A 91 -6.53 -9.07 -5.61
N PRO A 92 -6.22 -10.15 -4.86
CA PRO A 92 -5.16 -10.13 -3.87
C PRO A 92 -3.78 -9.82 -4.46
N GLU A 93 -3.52 -10.09 -5.74
CA GLU A 93 -2.24 -9.75 -6.38
C GLU A 93 -2.02 -8.22 -6.42
N ASN A 94 -3.08 -7.41 -6.45
CA ASN A 94 -2.97 -5.96 -6.44
C ASN A 94 -2.33 -5.41 -5.14
N PHE A 95 -2.36 -6.16 -4.03
CA PHE A 95 -1.65 -5.77 -2.81
C PHE A 95 -0.14 -5.83 -3.00
N ARG A 96 0.35 -6.83 -3.74
CA ARG A 96 1.78 -7.00 -4.06
C ARG A 96 2.26 -5.88 -4.98
N LEU A 97 1.47 -5.53 -5.99
CA LEU A 97 1.74 -4.40 -6.89
C LEU A 97 1.84 -3.06 -6.13
N LEU A 98 0.92 -2.83 -5.18
CA LEU A 98 0.96 -1.64 -4.34
C LEU A 98 2.18 -1.63 -3.42
N ALA A 99 2.55 -2.78 -2.84
CA ALA A 99 3.76 -2.91 -2.03
C ALA A 99 5.03 -2.57 -2.82
N ASP A 100 5.17 -3.08 -4.04
CA ASP A 100 6.29 -2.74 -4.93
C ASP A 100 6.30 -1.24 -5.26
N CYS A 101 5.14 -0.65 -5.57
CA CYS A 101 5.00 0.80 -5.81
C CYS A 101 5.38 1.66 -4.58
N ILE A 102 5.16 1.17 -3.36
CA ILE A 102 5.59 1.84 -2.13
C ILE A 102 7.12 1.87 -2.06
N ILE A 103 7.78 0.74 -2.30
CA ILE A 103 9.24 0.64 -2.24
C ILE A 103 9.92 1.51 -3.30
N VAL A 104 9.40 1.48 -4.53
CA VAL A 104 9.87 2.37 -5.60
C VAL A 104 9.68 3.83 -5.21
N SER A 105 8.52 4.17 -4.62
CA SER A 105 8.26 5.56 -4.18
C SER A 105 9.20 6.03 -3.07
N ILE A 106 9.56 5.14 -2.15
CA ILE A 106 10.56 5.36 -1.10
C ILE A 106 11.92 5.66 -1.76
N GLY A 107 12.35 4.83 -2.70
CA GLY A 107 13.62 5.00 -3.41
C GLY A 107 13.69 6.25 -4.28
N SER A 108 12.61 6.62 -4.98
CA SER A 108 12.59 7.81 -5.85
C SER A 108 12.69 9.14 -5.08
N LYS A 109 12.39 9.15 -3.78
CA LYS A 109 12.36 10.38 -2.97
C LYS A 109 13.54 10.48 -2.01
N ASN A 110 14.03 9.36 -1.49
CA ASN A 110 15.15 9.30 -0.54
C ASN A 110 16.11 8.16 -0.91
N SER A 111 16.70 8.19 -2.10
CA SER A 111 17.56 7.12 -2.60
C SER A 111 18.80 6.88 -1.74
N SER A 112 19.37 7.94 -1.14
CA SER A 112 20.53 7.85 -0.23
C SER A 112 20.24 7.05 1.05
N ASP A 113 18.99 7.06 1.50
CA ASP A 113 18.57 6.48 2.79
C ASP A 113 18.02 5.05 2.61
N LEU A 114 17.68 4.67 1.37
CA LEU A 114 17.24 3.33 1.02
C LEU A 114 18.43 2.40 0.77
N THR A 115 19.25 2.21 1.79
CA THR A 115 20.32 1.19 1.75
C THR A 115 19.72 -0.21 1.50
N PRO A 116 20.50 -1.19 0.99
CA PRO A 116 19.99 -2.55 0.76
C PRO A 116 19.37 -3.19 2.01
N HIS A 117 19.94 -2.91 3.20
CA HIS A 117 19.39 -3.40 4.47
C HIS A 117 18.04 -2.77 4.82
N VAL A 118 17.89 -1.45 4.60
CA VAL A 118 16.62 -0.73 4.81
C VAL A 118 15.57 -1.21 3.81
N GLN A 119 15.96 -1.38 2.54
CA GLN A 119 15.07 -1.91 1.51
C GLN A 119 14.59 -3.33 1.85
N ALA A 120 15.49 -4.22 2.26
CA ALA A 120 15.12 -5.59 2.69
C ALA A 120 14.17 -5.57 3.91
N THR A 121 14.36 -4.63 4.84
CA THR A 121 13.45 -4.45 5.99
C THR A 121 12.05 -4.03 5.53
N TRP A 122 11.96 -3.11 4.57
CA TRP A 122 10.69 -2.70 3.97
C TRP A 122 10.01 -3.83 3.19
N HIS A 123 10.75 -4.59 2.38
CA HIS A 123 10.21 -5.76 1.71
C HIS A 123 9.63 -6.75 2.70
N LYS A 124 10.38 -7.13 3.75
CA LYS A 124 9.90 -8.07 4.77
C LYS A 124 8.63 -7.58 5.47
N PHE A 125 8.60 -6.30 5.84
CA PHE A 125 7.42 -5.69 6.46
C PHE A 125 6.21 -5.70 5.52
N LEU A 126 6.38 -5.27 4.27
CA LEU A 126 5.30 -5.21 3.30
C LEU A 126 4.83 -6.61 2.88
N SER A 127 5.70 -7.62 2.80
CA SER A 127 5.30 -9.01 2.61
C SER A 127 4.35 -9.48 3.70
N ALA A 128 4.63 -9.18 4.97
CA ALA A 128 3.74 -9.53 6.08
C ALA A 128 2.39 -8.78 6.00
N VAL A 129 2.38 -7.54 5.53
CA VAL A 129 1.14 -6.78 5.29
C VAL A 129 0.34 -7.38 4.13
N VAL A 130 0.99 -7.74 3.02
CA VAL A 130 0.35 -8.37 1.86
C VAL A 130 -0.27 -9.71 2.25
N GLU A 131 0.46 -10.55 2.99
CA GLU A 131 -0.05 -11.80 3.52
C GLU A 131 -1.29 -11.59 4.39
N ALA A 132 -1.24 -10.62 5.31
CA ALA A 132 -2.37 -10.30 6.19
C ALA A 132 -3.59 -9.77 5.41
N MET A 133 -3.37 -8.96 4.36
CA MET A 133 -4.43 -8.46 3.48
C MET A 133 -5.03 -9.57 2.60
N GLY A 134 -4.26 -10.59 2.25
CA GLY A 134 -4.74 -11.78 1.52
C GLY A 134 -5.42 -12.84 2.39
N SER A 135 -5.32 -12.73 3.73
CA SER A 135 -5.71 -13.82 4.65
C SER A 135 -7.19 -14.24 4.62
N GLN A 136 -8.11 -13.38 4.19
CA GLN A 136 -9.55 -13.69 4.13
C GLN A 136 -10.03 -14.05 2.71
N TYR A 137 -9.13 -14.26 1.76
CA TYR A 137 -9.48 -14.60 0.37
C TYR A 137 -9.75 -16.09 0.15
N SER A 138 -9.20 -16.95 1.00
CA SER A 138 -9.34 -18.41 0.95
C SER A 138 -10.72 -18.94 1.36
N ASN A 139 -11.62 -18.10 1.89
CA ASN A 139 -13.02 -18.46 2.16
C ASN A 139 -13.92 -18.42 0.90
N ARG A 140 -13.35 -18.38 -0.30
CA ARG A 140 -14.06 -18.40 -1.59
C ARG A 140 -13.87 -19.70 -2.38
N ALA A 141 -13.52 -20.80 -1.70
CA ALA A 141 -13.58 -22.14 -2.28
C ALA A 141 -15.01 -22.69 -2.19
#